data_AF-A0AB39R514-F1
#
_entry.id   AF-A0AB39R514-F1
#
_cell.length_a   1.000
_cell.length_b   1.000
_cell.length_c   1.000
_cell.angle_alpha   90.00
_cell.angle_beta   90.00
_cell.angle_gamma   90.00
#
_symmetry.space_group_name_H-M   'P 1'
#
loop_
_entity.id
_entity.type
_entity.pdbx_description
1 polymer ?
#
loop_
_entity_poly.entity_id
_entity_poly.type
_entity_poly.pdbx_seq_one_letter_code
_entity_poly.pdbx_strand_id
1 'polypeptide(L)'
;MSKSHGRKSRARNTSRSRGAAYAAANAGTLHQHDSGPSNTDLQPGNPGGWGVDTAPDMRTASALIGACLERCAPCQQSLAAKLLAEDPIVLAVTAGSVYSLLAADEQDAGSLASGAGQVFFRALKSSPPGDGRSMVRCVELLSREERSALLEDALDLWMFFGHKHPGLMRAQTTGQRSASPFTFTVPGSDPEDAEPGTVLDLSGLAHPARYGVRADMTLTGFGRVASVALVPDPESPEAGYEDLHERLAWEPYIPEGLPEEDPAWVLKVHETNGTLLGIVRLLDATLLPDSPREWRPDAYDVILWSAPEPNPVSAAWLETARERGSALLYGPLDLAPATPLGLSRLLAVHARCVFTDRL
;
A
#
# COMPACT_ATOMS: atom_id res chain seq x y z
N MET A 1 41.30 -30.99 -16.06
CA MET A 1 40.97 -29.57 -16.28
C MET A 1 39.45 -29.33 -16.40
N SER A 2 38.62 -29.73 -15.42
CA SER A 2 37.13 -29.67 -15.52
C SER A 2 36.45 -28.70 -14.55
N LYS A 3 37.19 -28.07 -13.62
CA LYS A 3 36.62 -27.22 -12.55
C LYS A 3 36.15 -25.83 -13.03
N SER A 4 36.64 -25.31 -14.16
CA SER A 4 36.29 -23.94 -14.60
C SER A 4 34.92 -23.84 -15.28
N HIS A 5 34.46 -24.91 -15.93
CA HIS A 5 33.16 -24.92 -16.62
C HIS A 5 31.98 -24.85 -15.64
N GLY A 6 32.08 -25.51 -14.49
CA GLY A 6 31.04 -25.48 -13.45
C GLY A 6 30.85 -24.10 -12.83
N ARG A 7 31.94 -23.40 -12.49
CA ARG A 7 31.90 -22.04 -11.91
C ARG A 7 31.32 -21.03 -12.90
N LYS A 8 31.75 -21.09 -14.16
CA LYS A 8 31.26 -20.22 -15.24
C LYS A 8 29.77 -20.46 -15.55
N SER A 9 29.34 -21.72 -15.56
CA SER A 9 27.93 -22.08 -15.72
C SER A 9 27.08 -21.58 -14.55
N ARG A 10 27.55 -21.79 -13.30
CA ARG A 10 26.86 -21.31 -12.10
C ARG A 10 26.75 -19.78 -12.08
N ALA A 11 27.83 -19.06 -12.37
CA ALA A 11 27.80 -17.60 -12.46
C ALA A 11 26.86 -17.08 -13.57
N ARG A 12 26.79 -17.78 -14.73
CA ARG A 12 25.80 -17.46 -15.78
C ARG A 12 24.37 -17.71 -15.31
N ASN A 13 24.11 -18.82 -14.62
CA ASN A 13 22.78 -19.12 -14.09
C ASN A 13 22.38 -18.12 -13.00
N THR A 14 23.28 -17.75 -12.10
CA THR A 14 23.04 -16.74 -11.06
C THR A 14 22.81 -15.35 -11.66
N SER A 15 23.59 -14.96 -12.67
CA SER A 15 23.39 -13.72 -13.43
C SER A 15 22.02 -13.68 -14.11
N ARG A 16 21.61 -14.79 -14.75
CA ARG A 16 20.28 -14.91 -15.38
C ARG A 16 19.17 -14.90 -14.34
N SER A 17 19.31 -15.65 -13.25
CA SER A 17 18.26 -15.82 -12.25
C SER A 17 18.08 -14.61 -11.35
N ARG A 18 19.10 -13.75 -11.22
CA ARG A 18 19.11 -12.60 -10.32
C ARG A 18 19.28 -11.27 -11.03
N GLY A 19 19.16 -11.23 -12.36
CA GLY A 19 19.25 -9.98 -13.11
C GLY A 19 20.66 -9.40 -13.30
N ALA A 20 21.66 -9.86 -12.55
CA ALA A 20 22.93 -9.15 -12.36
C ALA A 20 24.03 -9.40 -13.41
N ALA A 21 25.04 -8.53 -13.43
CA ALA A 21 26.21 -8.67 -14.30
C ALA A 21 27.04 -9.94 -13.99
N TYR A 22 27.45 -10.67 -15.03
CA TYR A 22 28.22 -11.92 -14.91
C TYR A 22 29.52 -11.76 -14.09
N ALA A 23 30.20 -10.62 -14.19
CA ALA A 23 31.44 -10.37 -13.44
C ALA A 23 31.19 -10.33 -11.92
N ALA A 24 30.14 -9.63 -11.47
CA ALA A 24 29.73 -9.60 -10.07
C ALA A 24 29.27 -10.98 -9.58
N ALA A 25 28.51 -11.70 -10.42
CA ALA A 25 28.08 -13.07 -10.11
C ALA A 25 29.25 -14.07 -10.00
N ASN A 26 30.30 -13.88 -10.79
CA ASN A 26 31.50 -14.71 -10.73
C ASN A 26 32.43 -14.34 -9.56
N ALA A 27 32.40 -13.08 -9.14
CA ALA A 27 33.15 -12.53 -8.00
C ALA A 27 32.44 -12.75 -6.64
N GLY A 28 31.13 -13.05 -6.64
CA GLY A 28 30.35 -13.22 -5.42
C GLY A 28 29.94 -11.90 -4.75
N THR A 29 30.07 -10.77 -5.44
CA THR A 29 29.77 -9.42 -4.93
C THR A 29 28.40 -8.94 -5.40
N LEU A 30 27.43 -9.86 -5.44
CA LEU A 30 26.07 -9.57 -5.92
C LEU A 30 25.31 -8.77 -4.87
N HIS A 31 24.87 -7.57 -5.23
CA HIS A 31 23.86 -6.87 -4.46
C HIS A 31 22.52 -7.58 -4.66
N GLN A 32 21.76 -7.70 -3.57
CA GLN A 32 20.40 -8.19 -3.56
C GLN A 32 19.52 -7.05 -3.04
N HIS A 33 18.40 -6.84 -3.70
CA HIS A 33 17.45 -5.79 -3.37
C HIS A 33 16.10 -6.44 -3.10
N ASP A 34 15.62 -6.29 -1.88
CA ASP A 34 14.42 -6.96 -1.37
C ASP A 34 13.28 -5.96 -1.10
N SER A 35 13.53 -4.65 -1.23
CA SER A 35 12.50 -3.61 -1.00
C SER A 35 11.47 -3.46 -2.13
N GLY A 36 11.63 -4.16 -3.26
CA GLY A 36 10.73 -4.07 -4.42
C GLY A 36 9.73 -5.22 -4.52
N PRO A 37 8.71 -5.12 -5.39
CA PRO A 37 7.78 -6.20 -5.65
C PRO A 37 8.53 -7.43 -6.19
N SER A 38 8.09 -8.63 -5.83
CA SER A 38 8.70 -9.84 -6.36
C SER A 38 8.41 -10.00 -7.85
N ASN A 39 9.20 -10.83 -8.54
CA ASN A 39 8.92 -11.22 -9.92
C ASN A 39 7.48 -11.76 -10.08
N THR A 40 6.99 -12.53 -9.12
CA THR A 40 5.65 -13.12 -9.18
C THR A 40 4.57 -12.07 -8.96
N ASP A 41 4.84 -11.07 -8.12
CA ASP A 41 3.90 -9.96 -7.95
C ASP A 41 3.80 -9.19 -9.27
N LEU A 42 4.90 -8.84 -9.93
CA LEU A 42 4.83 -8.11 -11.21
C LEU A 42 4.21 -8.90 -12.37
N GLN A 43 3.96 -10.20 -12.25
CA GLN A 43 3.39 -10.97 -13.36
C GLN A 43 1.92 -10.61 -13.58
N PRO A 44 1.51 -10.35 -14.84
CA PRO A 44 0.10 -10.09 -15.13
C PRO A 44 -0.74 -11.35 -14.84
N GLY A 45 -1.80 -11.20 -14.05
CA GLY A 45 -2.69 -12.31 -13.68
C GLY A 45 -3.43 -12.95 -14.88
N ASN A 46 -3.55 -12.23 -16.00
CA ASN A 46 -4.06 -12.75 -17.27
C ASN A 46 -3.09 -12.42 -18.42
N PRO A 47 -2.12 -13.30 -18.73
CA PRO A 47 -1.18 -13.10 -19.83
C PRO A 47 -1.86 -12.87 -21.19
N GLY A 48 -3.01 -13.51 -21.43
CA GLY A 48 -3.79 -13.34 -22.66
C GLY A 48 -4.35 -11.91 -22.82
N GLY A 49 -4.60 -11.21 -21.71
CA GLY A 49 -4.95 -9.79 -21.70
C GLY A 49 -3.80 -8.90 -22.19
N TRP A 50 -2.55 -9.37 -22.11
CA TRP A 50 -1.36 -8.68 -22.59
C TRP A 50 -0.92 -9.15 -23.99
N GLY A 51 -1.70 -10.03 -24.63
CA GLY A 51 -1.41 -10.54 -25.96
C GLY A 51 -0.29 -11.58 -26.00
N VAL A 52 0.03 -12.20 -24.87
CA VAL A 52 1.05 -13.26 -24.77
C VAL A 52 0.47 -14.55 -24.22
N ASP A 53 0.99 -15.68 -24.72
CA ASP A 53 0.54 -17.01 -24.30
C ASP A 53 1.14 -17.42 -22.94
N THR A 54 2.25 -16.80 -22.54
CA THR A 54 2.98 -17.08 -21.30
C THR A 54 3.33 -15.81 -20.57
N ALA A 55 3.26 -15.83 -19.24
CA ALA A 55 3.66 -14.69 -18.43
C ALA A 55 5.12 -14.29 -18.69
N PRO A 56 5.43 -12.98 -18.86
CA PRO A 56 6.80 -12.53 -19.04
C PRO A 56 7.66 -12.77 -17.80
N ASP A 57 8.97 -12.90 -18.02
CA ASP A 57 9.96 -12.98 -16.94
C ASP A 57 10.24 -11.57 -16.39
N MET A 58 9.69 -11.27 -15.22
CA MET A 58 9.77 -9.96 -14.58
C MET A 58 10.95 -9.83 -13.60
N ARG A 59 11.90 -10.78 -13.59
CA ARG A 59 13.03 -10.75 -12.64
C ARG A 59 13.93 -9.53 -12.80
N THR A 60 14.18 -9.07 -14.02
CA THR A 60 14.98 -7.86 -14.25
C THR A 60 14.24 -6.62 -13.77
N ALA A 61 12.93 -6.51 -14.02
CA ALA A 61 12.09 -5.41 -13.54
C ALA A 61 11.99 -5.36 -12.02
N SER A 62 11.70 -6.50 -11.36
CA SER A 62 11.65 -6.63 -9.90
C SER A 62 12.97 -6.17 -9.26
N ALA A 63 14.11 -6.67 -9.76
CA ALA A 63 15.42 -6.27 -9.26
C ALA A 63 15.72 -4.78 -9.50
N LEU A 64 15.28 -4.21 -10.63
CA LEU A 64 15.46 -2.80 -10.95
C LEU A 64 14.65 -1.90 -10.00
N ILE A 65 13.38 -2.25 -9.76
CA ILE A 65 12.52 -1.50 -8.82
C ILE A 65 13.12 -1.58 -7.41
N GLY A 66 13.53 -2.76 -6.95
CA GLY A 66 14.21 -2.90 -5.66
C GLY A 66 15.48 -2.04 -5.57
N ALA A 67 16.33 -2.08 -6.60
CA ALA A 67 17.53 -1.23 -6.66
C ALA A 67 17.20 0.27 -6.64
N CYS A 68 16.10 0.67 -7.27
CA CYS A 68 15.62 2.05 -7.29
C CYS A 68 15.16 2.49 -5.89
N LEU A 69 14.31 1.70 -5.23
CA LEU A 69 13.81 1.97 -3.87
C LEU A 69 14.95 2.03 -2.85
N GLU A 70 15.96 1.18 -2.99
CA GLU A 70 17.17 1.17 -2.15
C GLU A 70 18.24 2.19 -2.60
N ARG A 71 17.95 2.99 -3.64
CA ARG A 71 18.83 4.04 -4.20
C ARG A 71 20.21 3.53 -4.63
N CYS A 72 20.29 2.30 -5.11
CA CYS A 72 21.54 1.69 -5.59
C CYS A 72 21.82 2.06 -7.05
N ALA A 73 22.39 3.24 -7.28
CA ALA A 73 22.64 3.80 -8.61
C ALA A 73 23.40 2.86 -9.58
N PRO A 74 24.46 2.12 -9.17
CA PRO A 74 25.14 1.19 -10.08
C PRO A 74 24.25 0.05 -10.57
N CYS A 75 23.43 -0.49 -9.68
CA CYS A 75 22.49 -1.56 -10.00
C CYS A 75 21.36 -1.04 -10.88
N GLN A 76 20.80 0.12 -10.55
CA GLN A 76 19.78 0.79 -11.35
C GLN A 76 20.25 1.02 -12.80
N GLN A 77 21.43 1.58 -13.00
CA GLN A 77 21.97 1.83 -14.34
C GLN A 77 22.15 0.53 -15.15
N SER A 78 22.73 -0.50 -14.51
CA SER A 78 22.98 -1.78 -15.18
C SER A 78 21.70 -2.55 -15.52
N LEU A 79 20.70 -2.51 -14.62
CA LEU A 79 19.44 -3.22 -14.76
C LEU A 79 18.48 -2.47 -15.70
N ALA A 80 18.49 -1.13 -15.71
CA ALA A 80 17.73 -0.32 -16.67
C ALA A 80 18.20 -0.60 -18.10
N ALA A 81 19.51 -0.60 -18.34
CA ALA A 81 20.07 -0.95 -19.64
C ALA A 81 19.69 -2.38 -20.08
N LYS A 82 19.59 -3.32 -19.13
CA LYS A 82 19.17 -4.69 -19.40
C LYS A 82 17.68 -4.77 -19.72
N LEU A 83 16.82 -4.13 -18.93
CA LEU A 83 15.36 -4.10 -19.14
C LEU A 83 15.02 -3.51 -20.51
N LEU A 84 15.69 -2.42 -20.90
CA LEU A 84 15.50 -1.79 -22.22
C LEU A 84 15.92 -2.68 -23.41
N ALA A 85 16.70 -3.73 -23.16
CA ALA A 85 17.11 -4.73 -24.15
C ALA A 85 16.24 -6.00 -24.12
N GLU A 86 15.33 -6.14 -23.15
CA GLU A 86 14.37 -7.23 -23.06
C GLU A 86 13.15 -6.98 -23.95
N ASP A 87 12.21 -7.92 -23.94
CA ASP A 87 10.97 -7.81 -24.69
C ASP A 87 10.17 -6.56 -24.22
N PRO A 88 9.63 -5.74 -25.15
CA PRO A 88 8.79 -4.59 -24.83
C PRO A 88 7.70 -4.84 -23.78
N ILE A 89 7.17 -6.06 -23.68
CA ILE A 89 6.18 -6.40 -22.65
C ILE A 89 6.70 -6.18 -21.23
N VAL A 90 7.98 -6.41 -20.96
CA VAL A 90 8.55 -6.26 -19.60
C VAL A 90 8.47 -4.80 -19.18
N LEU A 91 8.83 -3.86 -20.07
CA LEU A 91 8.69 -2.43 -19.81
C LEU A 91 7.21 -2.02 -19.72
N ALA A 92 6.36 -2.54 -20.60
CA ALA A 92 4.93 -2.23 -20.59
C ALA A 92 4.26 -2.66 -19.27
N VAL A 93 4.58 -3.85 -18.76
CA VAL A 93 4.08 -4.33 -17.46
C VAL A 93 4.67 -3.49 -16.32
N THR A 94 5.96 -3.22 -16.35
CA THR A 94 6.65 -2.42 -15.30
C THR A 94 6.05 -1.02 -15.16
N ALA A 95 5.84 -0.33 -16.29
CA ALA A 95 5.23 1.00 -16.33
C ALA A 95 3.73 0.92 -16.04
N GLY A 96 3.01 0.01 -16.71
CA GLY A 96 1.56 -0.17 -16.54
C GLY A 96 1.14 -0.41 -15.10
N SER A 97 1.92 -1.19 -14.34
CA SER A 97 1.67 -1.48 -12.93
C SER A 97 1.57 -0.22 -12.07
N VAL A 98 2.50 0.72 -12.25
CA VAL A 98 2.54 1.94 -11.42
C VAL A 98 1.69 3.07 -12.00
N TYR A 99 1.62 3.19 -13.33
CA TYR A 99 0.74 4.15 -13.98
C TYR A 99 -0.74 3.84 -13.77
N SER A 100 -1.13 2.59 -13.49
CA SER A 100 -2.51 2.26 -13.12
C SER A 100 -2.92 2.84 -11.77
N LEU A 101 -1.96 3.04 -10.86
CA LEU A 101 -2.20 3.73 -9.59
C LEU A 101 -2.35 5.22 -9.83
N LEU A 102 -1.42 5.81 -10.62
CA LEU A 102 -1.55 7.19 -11.03
C LEU A 102 -2.88 7.44 -11.73
N ALA A 103 -3.32 6.52 -12.61
CA ALA A 103 -4.58 6.63 -13.33
C ALA A 103 -5.81 6.46 -12.43
N ALA A 104 -5.68 5.90 -11.23
CA ALA A 104 -6.78 5.85 -10.28
C ALA A 104 -7.01 7.21 -9.61
N ASP A 105 -5.95 7.98 -9.42
CA ASP A 105 -5.97 9.21 -8.62
C ASP A 105 -5.93 10.49 -9.50
N GLU A 106 -5.33 10.40 -10.70
CA GLU A 106 -5.04 11.55 -11.57
C GLU A 106 -5.75 11.47 -12.94
N GLN A 107 -6.06 12.65 -13.50
CA GLN A 107 -6.66 12.79 -14.83
C GLN A 107 -5.63 12.72 -15.96
N ASP A 108 -4.40 13.16 -15.72
CA ASP A 108 -3.29 13.14 -16.66
C ASP A 108 -2.02 12.56 -16.00
N ALA A 109 -0.94 12.41 -16.79
CA ALA A 109 0.32 11.84 -16.30
C ALA A 109 1.14 12.82 -15.43
N GLY A 110 0.65 14.04 -15.20
CA GLY A 110 1.38 15.16 -14.65
C GLY A 110 2.19 15.91 -15.70
N SER A 111 2.40 17.21 -15.48
CA SER A 111 3.20 18.08 -16.36
C SER A 111 4.70 17.76 -16.35
N LEU A 112 5.16 17.02 -15.34
CA LEU A 112 6.55 16.59 -15.19
C LEU A 112 6.86 15.28 -15.93
N ALA A 113 5.85 14.51 -16.35
CA ALA A 113 6.06 13.29 -17.11
C ALA A 113 6.61 13.60 -18.52
N SER A 114 7.53 12.75 -18.98
CA SER A 114 8.06 12.83 -20.33
C SER A 114 6.95 12.67 -21.39
N GLY A 115 7.24 13.08 -22.64
CA GLY A 115 6.32 12.84 -23.75
C GLY A 115 5.96 11.36 -23.92
N ALA A 116 6.90 10.45 -23.63
CA ALA A 116 6.67 9.00 -23.66
C ALA A 116 5.73 8.57 -22.53
N GLY A 117 5.93 9.06 -21.30
CA GLY A 117 5.04 8.84 -20.16
C GLY A 117 3.61 9.32 -20.43
N GLN A 118 3.45 10.50 -21.03
CA GLN A 118 2.14 11.05 -21.40
C GLN A 118 1.43 10.23 -22.49
N VAL A 119 2.16 9.75 -23.49
CA VAL A 119 1.59 8.87 -24.54
C VAL A 119 1.18 7.54 -23.93
N PHE A 120 2.04 6.95 -23.09
CA PHE A 120 1.77 5.68 -22.43
C PHE A 120 0.56 5.75 -21.50
N PHE A 121 0.46 6.79 -20.67
CA PHE A 121 -0.69 7.01 -19.78
C PHE A 121 -2.01 7.16 -20.53
N ARG A 122 -2.01 7.86 -21.67
CA ARG A 122 -3.20 7.95 -22.54
C ARG A 122 -3.59 6.61 -23.12
N ALA A 123 -2.62 5.80 -23.53
CA ALA A 123 -2.88 4.43 -24.00
C ALA A 123 -3.49 3.57 -22.90
N LEU A 124 -2.97 3.66 -21.66
CA LEU A 124 -3.52 2.99 -20.49
C LEU A 124 -4.98 3.41 -20.22
N LYS A 125 -5.27 4.71 -20.11
CA LYS A 125 -6.63 5.24 -19.84
C LYS A 125 -7.64 4.88 -20.93
N SER A 126 -7.19 4.74 -22.18
CA SER A 126 -8.05 4.40 -23.31
C SER A 126 -8.28 2.89 -23.47
N SER A 127 -7.57 2.06 -22.71
CA SER A 127 -7.66 0.61 -22.80
C SER A 127 -8.75 0.07 -21.87
N PRO A 128 -9.49 -0.96 -22.29
CA PRO A 128 -10.39 -1.67 -21.39
C PRO A 128 -9.63 -2.20 -20.16
N PRO A 129 -10.29 -2.27 -18.98
CA PRO A 129 -9.69 -2.88 -17.80
C PRO A 129 -9.17 -4.29 -18.09
N GLY A 130 -7.92 -4.56 -17.73
CA GLY A 130 -7.27 -5.85 -17.96
C GLY A 130 -6.77 -6.10 -19.40
N ASP A 131 -6.93 -5.14 -20.32
CA ASP A 131 -6.33 -5.19 -21.66
C ASP A 131 -4.99 -4.44 -21.70
N GLY A 132 -3.91 -5.22 -21.68
CA GLY A 132 -2.54 -4.70 -21.76
C GLY A 132 -1.97 -4.60 -23.17
N ARG A 133 -2.69 -5.04 -24.21
CA ARG A 133 -2.17 -5.08 -25.59
C ARG A 133 -1.82 -3.69 -26.10
N SER A 134 -2.65 -2.70 -25.81
CA SER A 134 -2.42 -1.32 -26.18
C SER A 134 -1.15 -0.73 -25.52
N MET A 135 -0.86 -1.13 -24.28
CA MET A 135 0.36 -0.71 -23.58
C MET A 135 1.61 -1.34 -24.21
N VAL A 136 1.57 -2.66 -24.48
CA VAL A 136 2.67 -3.34 -25.19
C VAL A 136 2.90 -2.69 -26.55
N ARG A 137 1.83 -2.46 -27.31
CA ARG A 137 1.89 -1.82 -28.62
C ARG A 137 2.44 -0.40 -28.55
N CYS A 138 2.07 0.35 -27.52
CA CYS A 138 2.63 1.68 -27.26
C CYS A 138 4.15 1.58 -27.11
N VAL A 139 4.65 0.71 -26.23
CA VAL A 139 6.09 0.53 -26.00
C VAL A 139 6.83 0.06 -27.25
N GLU A 140 6.24 -0.84 -28.04
CA GLU A 140 6.83 -1.29 -29.31
C GLU A 140 7.09 -0.13 -30.28
N LEU A 141 6.20 0.86 -30.31
CA LEU A 141 6.29 2.01 -31.20
C LEU A 141 7.25 3.10 -30.70
N LEU A 142 7.58 3.11 -29.41
CA LEU A 142 8.56 4.04 -28.85
C LEU A 142 9.98 3.68 -29.31
N SER A 143 10.75 4.72 -29.63
CA SER A 143 12.19 4.64 -29.82
C SER A 143 12.90 4.21 -28.54
N ARG A 144 14.19 3.88 -28.63
CA ARG A 144 14.96 3.46 -27.44
C ARG A 144 15.06 4.59 -26.42
N GLU A 145 15.23 5.81 -26.89
CA GLU A 145 15.32 7.02 -26.07
C GLU A 145 14.00 7.28 -25.34
N GLU A 146 12.87 7.15 -26.04
CA GLU A 146 11.54 7.29 -25.43
C GLU A 146 11.23 6.16 -24.44
N ARG A 147 11.66 4.92 -24.70
CA ARG A 147 11.55 3.82 -23.73
C ARG A 147 12.36 4.08 -22.48
N SER A 148 13.55 4.68 -22.62
CA SER A 148 14.36 5.08 -21.47
C SER A 148 13.65 6.14 -20.64
N ALA A 149 13.09 7.17 -21.28
CA ALA A 149 12.32 8.21 -20.60
C ALA A 149 11.08 7.64 -19.90
N LEU A 150 10.32 6.75 -20.56
CA LEU A 150 9.19 6.05 -19.94
C LEU A 150 9.62 5.22 -18.72
N LEU A 151 10.77 4.54 -18.81
CA LEU A 151 11.30 3.76 -17.69
C LEU A 151 11.71 4.66 -16.52
N GLU A 152 12.36 5.79 -16.78
CA GLU A 152 12.72 6.77 -15.75
C GLU A 152 11.46 7.32 -15.06
N ASP A 153 10.47 7.78 -15.82
CA ASP A 153 9.19 8.24 -15.26
C ASP A 153 8.53 7.15 -14.41
N ALA A 154 8.51 5.91 -14.91
CA ALA A 154 7.93 4.79 -14.17
C ALA A 154 8.70 4.53 -12.85
N LEU A 155 10.03 4.60 -12.84
CA LEU A 155 10.83 4.43 -11.64
C LEU A 155 10.60 5.55 -10.62
N ASP A 156 10.42 6.79 -11.07
CA ASP A 156 10.04 7.92 -10.20
C ASP A 156 8.67 7.69 -9.58
N LEU A 157 7.70 7.18 -10.36
CA LEU A 157 6.41 6.78 -9.82
C LEU A 157 6.53 5.60 -8.85
N TRP A 158 7.42 4.63 -9.09
CA TRP A 158 7.68 3.54 -8.16
C TRP A 158 8.31 4.05 -6.86
N MET A 159 9.17 5.06 -6.91
CA MET A 159 9.68 5.73 -5.70
C MET A 159 8.55 6.40 -4.92
N PHE A 160 7.55 6.95 -5.60
CA PHE A 160 6.41 7.61 -4.96
C PHE A 160 5.37 6.62 -4.41
N PHE A 161 4.98 5.61 -5.19
CA PHE A 161 3.90 4.67 -4.89
C PHE A 161 4.37 3.34 -4.30
N GLY A 162 5.59 2.89 -4.58
CA GLY A 162 6.10 1.59 -4.16
C GLY A 162 6.15 1.42 -2.65
N HIS A 163 6.38 2.50 -1.91
CA HIS A 163 6.30 2.52 -0.45
C HIS A 163 4.85 2.46 0.09
N LYS A 164 3.86 2.86 -0.73
CA LYS A 164 2.44 2.96 -0.34
C LYS A 164 1.64 1.70 -0.64
N HIS A 165 2.13 0.83 -1.53
CA HIS A 165 1.40 -0.36 -1.96
C HIS A 165 2.33 -1.58 -2.19
N PRO A 166 2.76 -2.30 -1.13
CA PRO A 166 3.67 -3.44 -1.26
C PRO A 166 3.05 -4.67 -1.96
N GLY A 167 1.71 -4.76 -2.08
CA GLY A 167 0.98 -5.94 -2.60
C GLY A 167 0.45 -5.84 -4.04
N LEU A 168 1.05 -4.98 -4.87
CA LEU A 168 0.40 -4.27 -5.99
C LEU A 168 -0.30 -5.05 -7.12
N MET A 169 -0.30 -6.37 -7.17
CA MET A 169 -0.73 -7.09 -8.37
C MET A 169 -1.64 -8.30 -8.14
N ARG A 170 -1.97 -8.64 -6.88
CA ARG A 170 -2.99 -9.70 -6.66
C ARG A 170 -4.43 -9.25 -6.86
N ALA A 171 -4.72 -7.94 -6.82
CA ALA A 171 -6.11 -7.46 -6.67
C ALA A 171 -6.73 -6.78 -7.91
N GLN A 172 -5.95 -6.32 -8.90
CA GLN A 172 -6.48 -5.42 -9.93
C GLN A 172 -7.27 -6.08 -11.09
N THR A 173 -7.65 -7.36 -11.00
CA THR A 173 -8.45 -8.03 -12.05
C THR A 173 -9.94 -8.18 -11.74
N THR A 174 -10.41 -7.70 -10.59
CA THR A 174 -11.84 -7.67 -10.26
C THR A 174 -12.35 -6.24 -10.16
N GLY A 175 -12.98 -5.77 -11.25
CA GLY A 175 -14.09 -4.81 -11.22
C GLY A 175 -13.86 -3.39 -10.68
N GLN A 176 -13.76 -2.44 -11.63
CA GLN A 176 -14.47 -1.16 -11.61
C GLN A 176 -14.11 -0.12 -10.52
N ARG A 177 -13.22 0.82 -10.87
CA ARG A 177 -13.03 2.10 -10.15
C ARG A 177 -13.42 3.26 -11.09
N SER A 178 -14.50 3.96 -10.76
CA SER A 178 -14.87 5.24 -11.38
C SER A 178 -14.65 6.32 -10.33
N ALA A 179 -13.48 6.97 -10.36
CA ALA A 179 -13.21 8.13 -9.51
C ALA A 179 -13.62 9.41 -10.24
N SER A 180 -14.48 10.20 -9.61
CA SER A 180 -14.80 11.59 -9.99
C SER A 180 -13.69 12.54 -9.53
N PRO A 181 -13.54 13.73 -10.16
CA PRO A 181 -12.39 14.61 -9.93
C PRO A 181 -12.58 15.51 -8.71
N PHE A 182 -11.55 15.60 -7.88
CA PHE A 182 -11.42 16.64 -6.85
C PHE A 182 -10.44 17.72 -7.33
N THR A 183 -10.76 18.98 -7.03
CA THR A 183 -9.89 20.15 -7.28
C THR A 183 -9.37 20.66 -5.95
N PHE A 184 -8.08 20.98 -5.89
CA PHE A 184 -7.42 21.50 -4.70
C PHE A 184 -7.40 23.04 -4.68
N THR A 185 -7.71 23.64 -3.52
CA THR A 185 -7.38 25.02 -3.18
C THR A 185 -6.74 25.06 -1.79
N VAL A 186 -5.63 25.78 -1.66
CA VAL A 186 -4.91 26.02 -0.39
C VAL A 186 -5.39 27.32 0.24
N PRO A 187 -5.84 27.33 1.51
CA PRO A 187 -5.95 28.55 2.30
C PRO A 187 -4.91 28.60 3.43
N GLY A 188 -4.12 29.68 3.43
CA GLY A 188 -3.71 30.42 4.64
C GLY A 188 -2.67 29.78 5.57
N SER A 189 -1.40 30.14 5.38
CA SER A 189 -0.38 30.11 6.43
C SER A 189 -0.07 31.54 6.86
N ASP A 190 -0.04 31.82 8.17
CA ASP A 190 0.66 32.97 8.73
C ASP A 190 1.82 32.44 9.60
N PRO A 191 3.09 32.65 9.21
CA PRO A 191 4.25 31.93 9.76
C PRO A 191 4.97 32.60 10.94
N GLU A 192 4.44 33.67 11.55
CA GLU A 192 5.26 34.49 12.47
C GLU A 192 5.28 34.10 13.96
N ASP A 193 4.45 33.17 14.45
CA ASP A 193 4.35 32.93 15.92
C ASP A 193 4.47 31.47 16.42
N ALA A 194 4.94 30.52 15.60
CA ALA A 194 5.11 29.12 16.05
C ALA A 194 6.59 28.68 16.10
N GLU A 195 7.07 28.32 17.29
CA GLU A 195 8.36 27.64 17.46
C GLU A 195 8.43 26.36 16.60
N PRO A 196 9.62 25.93 16.13
CA PRO A 196 9.76 24.88 15.13
C PRO A 196 9.54 23.48 15.74
N GLY A 197 8.28 23.14 15.98
CA GLY A 197 7.84 21.75 15.98
C GLY A 197 7.86 21.24 14.54
N THR A 198 8.52 20.11 14.30
CA THR A 198 8.48 19.44 12.98
C THR A 198 7.03 19.04 12.69
N VAL A 199 6.32 19.84 11.90
CA VAL A 199 4.97 19.49 11.43
C VAL A 199 5.12 18.32 10.47
N LEU A 200 4.74 17.14 10.94
CA LEU A 200 4.78 15.92 10.17
C LEU A 200 3.51 15.85 9.31
N ASP A 201 3.66 15.93 8.00
CA ASP A 201 2.55 15.80 7.08
C ASP A 201 2.13 14.32 6.95
N LEU A 202 1.02 13.98 7.61
CA LEU A 202 0.42 12.64 7.61
C LEU A 202 -0.75 12.53 6.64
N SER A 203 -1.04 13.57 5.86
CA SER A 203 -2.20 13.60 4.95
C SER A 203 -2.17 12.46 3.92
N GLY A 204 -0.97 12.05 3.48
CA GLY A 204 -0.79 10.93 2.55
C GLY A 204 -1.07 9.54 3.15
N LEU A 205 -1.27 9.43 4.47
CA LEU A 205 -1.65 8.19 5.16
C LEU A 205 -3.11 8.21 5.63
N ALA A 206 -3.78 9.37 5.54
CA ALA A 206 -5.15 9.51 5.95
C ALA A 206 -6.05 8.63 5.08
N HIS A 207 -6.91 7.85 5.72
CA HIS A 207 -7.86 6.99 5.03
C HIS A 207 -8.89 7.88 4.32
N PRO A 208 -9.11 7.73 2.99
CA PRO A 208 -10.06 8.57 2.26
C PRO A 208 -11.49 8.47 2.77
N ALA A 209 -11.88 7.34 3.37
CA ALA A 209 -13.15 7.22 4.07
C ALA A 209 -13.04 7.72 5.52
N ARG A 210 -13.93 8.63 5.90
CA ARG A 210 -13.92 9.24 7.23
C ARG A 210 -14.92 8.53 8.12
N TYR A 211 -14.45 8.15 9.30
CA TYR A 211 -15.28 7.54 10.32
C TYR A 211 -15.22 8.37 11.60
N GLY A 212 -16.35 8.54 12.25
CA GLY A 212 -16.40 8.78 13.69
C GLY A 212 -16.10 7.49 14.45
N VAL A 213 -15.72 7.62 15.72
CA VAL A 213 -15.47 6.47 16.59
C VAL A 213 -16.27 6.59 17.88
N ARG A 214 -16.79 5.45 18.35
CA ARG A 214 -17.46 5.35 19.65
C ARG A 214 -16.90 4.17 20.43
N ALA A 215 -16.19 4.47 21.52
CA ALA A 215 -15.70 3.44 22.43
C ALA A 215 -16.83 2.96 23.35
N ASP A 216 -17.00 1.65 23.48
CA ASP A 216 -18.02 1.01 24.34
C ASP A 216 -17.57 -0.40 24.78
N MET A 217 -18.36 -1.05 25.63
CA MET A 217 -18.16 -2.44 26.07
C MET A 217 -19.12 -3.38 25.34
N THR A 218 -18.63 -4.16 24.38
CA THR A 218 -19.43 -5.17 23.66
C THR A 218 -19.53 -6.46 24.47
N LEU A 219 -20.74 -7.02 24.58
CA LEU A 219 -20.94 -8.36 25.14
C LEU A 219 -20.71 -9.42 24.05
N THR A 220 -19.80 -10.36 24.30
CA THR A 220 -19.48 -11.49 23.42
C THR A 220 -19.71 -12.82 24.15
N GLY A 221 -19.55 -13.94 23.46
CA GLY A 221 -19.49 -15.27 24.08
C GLY A 221 -18.39 -15.42 25.15
N PHE A 222 -17.37 -14.56 25.13
CA PHE A 222 -16.25 -14.52 26.08
C PHE A 222 -16.40 -13.44 27.16
N GLY A 223 -17.61 -12.91 27.33
CA GLY A 223 -17.92 -11.83 28.26
C GLY A 223 -17.82 -10.44 27.63
N ARG A 224 -17.77 -9.40 28.48
CA ARG A 224 -17.63 -8.02 28.01
C ARG A 224 -16.19 -7.75 27.57
N VAL A 225 -16.03 -7.13 26.40
CA VAL A 225 -14.74 -6.72 25.85
C VAL A 225 -14.73 -5.24 25.56
N ALA A 226 -13.54 -4.63 25.67
CA ALA A 226 -13.30 -3.28 25.18
C ALA A 226 -13.52 -3.27 23.66
N SER A 227 -14.30 -2.31 23.17
CA SER A 227 -14.64 -2.21 21.75
C SER A 227 -14.69 -0.76 21.26
N VAL A 228 -14.45 -0.56 19.97
CA VAL A 228 -14.61 0.73 19.29
C VAL A 228 -15.44 0.51 18.03
N ALA A 229 -16.60 1.17 17.98
CA ALA A 229 -17.47 1.19 16.81
C ALA A 229 -17.06 2.31 15.86
N LEU A 230 -16.93 1.99 14.57
CA LEU A 230 -16.79 2.97 13.49
C LEU A 230 -18.17 3.43 13.03
N VAL A 231 -18.39 4.73 13.04
CA VAL A 231 -19.61 5.37 12.55
C VAL A 231 -19.26 6.10 11.26
N PRO A 232 -19.82 5.74 10.10
CA PRO A 232 -19.57 6.48 8.86
C PRO A 232 -19.84 7.97 9.04
N ASP A 233 -18.91 8.81 8.58
CA ASP A 233 -19.15 10.25 8.50
C ASP A 233 -20.21 10.51 7.41
N PRO A 234 -21.32 11.22 7.71
CA PRO A 234 -22.32 11.56 6.70
C PRO A 234 -21.78 12.30 5.47
N GLU A 235 -20.65 13.00 5.62
CA GLU A 235 -19.99 13.73 4.53
C GLU A 235 -19.01 12.86 3.73
N SER A 236 -18.83 11.58 4.10
CA SER A 236 -17.94 10.62 3.46
C SER A 236 -18.74 9.44 2.90
N PRO A 237 -19.24 9.52 1.66
CA PRO A 237 -20.08 8.48 1.07
C PRO A 237 -19.33 7.15 0.84
N GLU A 238 -18.00 7.20 0.78
CA GLU A 238 -17.13 6.03 0.76
C GLU A 238 -17.04 5.31 2.12
N ALA A 239 -17.41 5.94 3.25
CA ALA A 239 -17.39 5.29 4.55
C ALA A 239 -18.57 4.31 4.68
N GLY A 240 -18.27 3.04 4.92
CA GLY A 240 -19.32 2.01 4.97
C GLY A 240 -18.80 0.59 4.84
N TYR A 241 -19.73 -0.33 4.59
CA TYR A 241 -19.45 -1.77 4.59
C TYR A 241 -18.43 -2.14 3.52
N GLU A 242 -18.61 -1.65 2.30
CA GLU A 242 -17.71 -1.97 1.18
C GLU A 242 -16.29 -1.47 1.43
N ASP A 243 -16.12 -0.31 2.07
CA ASP A 243 -14.80 0.20 2.41
C ASP A 243 -14.07 -0.68 3.43
N LEU A 244 -14.76 -1.04 4.51
CA LEU A 244 -14.19 -1.92 5.53
C LEU A 244 -13.93 -3.33 4.96
N HIS A 245 -14.80 -3.84 4.09
CA HIS A 245 -14.67 -5.17 3.51
C HIS A 245 -13.60 -5.24 2.42
N GLU A 246 -13.72 -4.39 1.39
CA GLU A 246 -12.92 -4.50 0.18
C GLU A 246 -11.54 -3.87 0.35
N ARG A 247 -11.46 -2.73 1.04
CA ARG A 247 -10.21 -1.96 1.17
C ARG A 247 -9.42 -2.32 2.42
N LEU A 248 -10.10 -2.59 3.52
CA LEU A 248 -9.46 -2.96 4.78
C LEU A 248 -9.43 -4.46 5.06
N ALA A 249 -10.11 -5.26 4.23
CA ALA A 249 -10.17 -6.72 4.36
C ALA A 249 -10.71 -7.18 5.72
N TRP A 250 -11.63 -6.43 6.33
CA TRP A 250 -12.25 -6.82 7.59
C TRP A 250 -13.25 -7.96 7.37
N GLU A 251 -13.31 -8.84 8.36
CA GLU A 251 -14.17 -10.02 8.33
C GLU A 251 -15.56 -9.74 8.91
N PRO A 252 -16.59 -10.50 8.52
CA PRO A 252 -17.91 -10.39 9.12
C PRO A 252 -17.89 -10.54 10.64
N TYR A 253 -18.61 -9.65 11.33
CA TYR A 253 -18.76 -9.70 12.77
C TYR A 253 -19.63 -10.90 13.19
N ILE A 254 -19.10 -11.72 14.11
CA ILE A 254 -19.80 -12.88 14.68
C ILE A 254 -20.07 -12.59 16.17
N PRO A 255 -21.32 -12.34 16.59
CA PRO A 255 -21.65 -11.98 17.97
C PRO A 255 -21.19 -12.98 19.04
N GLU A 256 -21.17 -14.26 18.69
CA GLU A 256 -20.79 -15.36 19.58
C GLU A 256 -19.27 -15.48 19.76
N GLY A 257 -18.48 -14.82 18.91
CA GLY A 257 -17.04 -14.97 18.83
C GLY A 257 -16.27 -13.66 18.86
N LEU A 258 -14.95 -13.77 19.00
CA LEU A 258 -14.02 -12.71 18.67
C LEU A 258 -13.23 -13.18 17.45
N PRO A 259 -13.01 -12.33 16.44
CA PRO A 259 -12.05 -12.65 15.39
C PRO A 259 -10.67 -12.87 16.01
N GLU A 260 -9.82 -13.63 15.31
CA GLU A 260 -8.41 -13.77 15.70
C GLU A 260 -7.76 -12.38 15.77
N GLU A 261 -6.84 -12.19 16.72
CA GLU A 261 -6.11 -10.93 16.82
C GLU A 261 -5.34 -10.68 15.53
N ASP A 262 -5.60 -9.54 14.89
CA ASP A 262 -4.84 -9.07 13.75
C ASP A 262 -3.74 -8.13 14.25
N PRO A 263 -2.48 -8.59 14.29
CA PRO A 263 -1.37 -7.78 14.80
C PRO A 263 -1.05 -6.56 13.92
N ALA A 264 -1.60 -6.49 12.69
CA ALA A 264 -1.43 -5.32 11.85
C ALA A 264 -2.30 -4.15 12.34
N TRP A 265 -3.43 -4.39 12.99
CA TRP A 265 -4.30 -3.32 13.48
C TRP A 265 -3.91 -2.89 14.89
N VAL A 266 -3.67 -1.58 15.04
CA VAL A 266 -3.25 -0.98 16.30
C VAL A 266 -4.19 0.15 16.70
N LEU A 267 -4.64 0.06 17.94
CA LEU A 267 -5.37 1.11 18.64
C LEU A 267 -4.42 1.87 19.56
N LYS A 268 -4.16 3.15 19.26
CA LYS A 268 -3.34 4.01 20.10
C LYS A 268 -4.19 4.66 21.17
N VAL A 269 -3.82 4.45 22.43
CA VAL A 269 -4.52 4.98 23.60
C VAL A 269 -3.54 5.73 24.47
N HIS A 270 -3.91 6.92 24.92
CA HIS A 270 -3.13 7.67 25.87
C HIS A 270 -3.11 6.93 27.20
N GLU A 271 -1.92 6.64 27.71
CA GLU A 271 -1.72 5.75 28.85
C GLU A 271 -2.34 6.31 30.11
N THR A 272 -2.10 7.59 30.44
CA THR A 272 -2.61 8.17 31.68
C THR A 272 -4.14 8.36 31.73
N ASN A 273 -4.76 8.98 30.71
CA ASN A 273 -6.17 9.39 30.75
C ASN A 273 -7.11 8.51 29.90
N GLY A 274 -6.60 7.50 29.20
CA GLY A 274 -7.39 6.62 28.36
C GLY A 274 -7.95 7.28 27.10
N THR A 275 -7.43 8.45 26.71
CA THR A 275 -7.86 9.12 25.47
C THR A 275 -7.51 8.26 24.26
N LEU A 276 -8.50 7.97 23.42
CA LEU A 276 -8.24 7.31 22.14
C LEU A 276 -7.52 8.30 21.22
N LEU A 277 -6.32 7.96 20.77
CA LEU A 277 -5.48 8.82 19.93
C LEU A 277 -5.63 8.50 18.45
N GLY A 278 -5.82 7.23 18.12
CA GLY A 278 -5.90 6.82 16.73
C GLY A 278 -6.09 5.33 16.50
N ILE A 279 -6.49 5.01 15.27
CA ILE A 279 -6.65 3.65 14.74
C ILE A 279 -5.81 3.57 13.47
N VAL A 280 -4.86 2.63 13.44
CA VAL A 280 -3.90 2.48 12.35
C VAL A 280 -3.73 1.04 11.94
N ARG A 281 -3.25 0.84 10.72
CA ARG A 281 -2.72 -0.44 10.25
C ARG A 281 -1.21 -0.31 10.03
N LEU A 282 -0.47 -1.31 10.53
CA LEU A 282 0.96 -1.44 10.34
C LEU A 282 1.26 -1.89 8.92
N LEU A 283 2.31 -1.31 8.33
CA LEU A 283 2.84 -1.76 7.05
C LEU A 283 3.36 -3.22 7.12
N ASP A 284 3.92 -3.59 8.28
CA ASP A 284 4.39 -4.94 8.57
C ASP A 284 4.11 -5.27 10.05
N ALA A 285 3.36 -6.34 10.29
CA ALA A 285 2.98 -6.80 11.62
C ALA A 285 4.18 -7.27 12.48
N THR A 286 5.35 -7.49 11.88
CA THR A 286 6.60 -7.77 12.61
C THR A 286 7.30 -6.50 13.10
N LEU A 287 6.91 -5.33 12.59
CA LEU A 287 7.38 -4.02 13.04
C LEU A 287 6.67 -3.52 14.30
N LEU A 288 6.04 -4.42 15.06
CA LEU A 288 5.44 -4.12 16.36
C LEU A 288 6.43 -3.27 17.17
N PRO A 289 6.11 -1.99 17.43
CA PRO A 289 7.11 -1.09 17.96
C PRO A 289 7.26 -1.36 19.45
N ASP A 290 8.42 -1.89 19.86
CA ASP A 290 8.84 -2.02 21.27
C ASP A 290 9.05 -0.68 21.99
N SER A 291 8.53 0.43 21.46
CA SER A 291 8.65 1.77 22.06
C SER A 291 7.48 2.65 21.60
N PRO A 292 7.00 3.59 22.43
CA PRO A 292 5.90 4.48 22.07
C PRO A 292 6.40 5.43 20.98
N ARG A 293 6.11 5.10 19.72
CA ARG A 293 6.57 5.87 18.57
C ARG A 293 5.45 6.79 18.12
N GLU A 294 5.82 8.06 17.99
CA GLU A 294 5.17 9.09 17.20
C GLU A 294 4.56 8.51 15.92
N TRP A 295 3.55 9.16 15.36
CA TRP A 295 2.98 8.76 14.08
C TRP A 295 4.08 8.70 13.01
N ARG A 296 4.59 7.50 12.68
CA ARG A 296 5.66 7.36 11.70
C ARG A 296 5.13 6.90 10.35
N PRO A 297 5.39 7.62 9.27
CA PRO A 297 4.94 7.24 7.94
C PRO A 297 5.54 5.93 7.42
N ASP A 298 6.67 5.49 7.97
CA ASP A 298 7.34 4.24 7.60
C ASP A 298 6.81 3.02 8.37
N ALA A 299 6.00 3.22 9.41
CA ALA A 299 5.45 2.14 10.23
C ALA A 299 3.99 1.79 9.88
N TYR A 300 3.26 2.71 9.25
CA TYR A 300 1.83 2.58 8.96
C TYR A 300 1.57 2.67 7.47
N ASP A 301 0.67 1.83 6.97
CA ASP A 301 0.14 1.96 5.62
C ASP A 301 -1.25 2.62 5.59
N VAL A 302 -1.95 2.66 6.74
CA VAL A 302 -3.27 3.31 6.89
C VAL A 302 -3.40 4.01 8.24
N ILE A 303 -3.87 5.26 8.21
CA ILE A 303 -4.45 5.96 9.36
C ILE A 303 -5.96 6.01 9.17
N LEU A 304 -6.68 5.05 9.78
CA LEU A 304 -8.13 4.93 9.66
C LEU A 304 -8.85 6.04 10.42
N TRP A 305 -8.33 6.39 11.58
CA TRP A 305 -8.85 7.47 12.40
C TRP A 305 -7.75 8.07 13.26
N SER A 306 -7.78 9.38 13.43
CA SER A 306 -6.94 10.13 14.36
C SER A 306 -7.81 11.10 15.13
N ALA A 307 -7.60 11.22 16.43
CA ALA A 307 -8.41 12.09 17.28
C ALA A 307 -8.27 13.56 16.85
N PRO A 308 -9.36 14.21 16.37
CA PRO A 308 -9.34 15.66 16.17
C PRO A 308 -9.37 16.40 17.51
N GLU A 309 -9.94 15.76 18.54
CA GLU A 309 -10.05 16.26 19.91
C GLU A 309 -9.90 15.10 20.91
N PRO A 310 -9.48 15.36 22.17
CA PRO A 310 -9.37 14.31 23.18
C PRO A 310 -10.72 13.60 23.42
N ASN A 311 -10.78 12.32 23.06
CA ASN A 311 -11.93 11.44 23.31
C ASN A 311 -11.58 10.39 24.39
N PRO A 312 -11.77 10.70 25.69
CA PRO A 312 -11.49 9.76 26.78
C PRO A 312 -12.47 8.59 26.76
N VAL A 313 -11.93 7.37 26.87
CA VAL A 313 -12.74 6.15 27.06
C VAL A 313 -13.14 5.99 28.53
N SER A 314 -14.15 5.15 28.78
CA SER A 314 -14.55 4.84 30.16
C SER A 314 -13.46 4.07 30.92
N ALA A 315 -13.43 4.18 32.26
CA ALA A 315 -12.48 3.46 33.09
C ALA A 315 -12.56 1.93 32.91
N ALA A 316 -13.78 1.39 32.79
CA ALA A 316 -14.00 -0.03 32.56
C ALA A 316 -13.45 -0.51 31.20
N TRP A 317 -13.56 0.35 30.17
CA TRP A 317 -12.95 0.10 28.87
C TRP A 317 -11.43 0.05 28.98
N LEU A 318 -10.84 1.04 29.64
CA LEU A 318 -9.38 1.17 29.80
C LEU A 318 -8.78 0.00 30.57
N GLU A 319 -9.41 -0.41 31.67
CA GLU A 319 -9.01 -1.56 32.47
C GLU A 319 -9.04 -2.85 31.64
N THR A 320 -10.16 -3.10 30.93
CA THR A 320 -10.30 -4.30 30.09
C THR A 320 -9.27 -4.34 28.96
N ALA A 321 -9.03 -3.20 28.29
CA ALA A 321 -8.06 -3.10 27.21
C ALA A 321 -6.62 -3.30 27.70
N ARG A 322 -6.28 -2.85 28.92
CA ARG A 322 -4.96 -3.09 29.53
C ARG A 322 -4.76 -4.55 29.93
N GLU A 323 -5.77 -5.17 30.51
CA GLU A 323 -5.71 -6.58 30.91
C GLU A 323 -5.52 -7.51 29.72
N ARG A 324 -6.19 -7.22 28.60
CA ARG A 324 -6.16 -8.05 27.40
C ARG A 324 -5.07 -7.66 26.40
N GLY A 325 -4.62 -6.39 26.44
CA GLY A 325 -3.69 -5.85 25.45
C GLY A 325 -4.33 -5.62 24.06
N SER A 326 -5.65 -5.73 23.94
CA SER A 326 -6.38 -5.69 22.69
C SER A 326 -7.82 -5.19 22.87
N ALA A 327 -8.44 -4.77 21.76
CA ALA A 327 -9.83 -4.33 21.71
C ALA A 327 -10.49 -4.72 20.38
N LEU A 328 -11.80 -4.94 20.41
CA LEU A 328 -12.60 -5.23 19.23
C LEU A 328 -12.89 -3.94 18.45
N LEU A 329 -12.48 -3.86 17.20
CA LEU A 329 -12.94 -2.84 16.26
C LEU A 329 -14.10 -3.39 15.44
N TYR A 330 -15.17 -2.63 15.26
CA TYR A 330 -16.28 -3.07 14.42
C TYR A 330 -17.03 -1.91 13.77
N GLY A 331 -17.67 -2.17 12.63
CA GLY A 331 -18.46 -1.19 11.88
C GLY A 331 -18.85 -1.71 10.50
N PRO A 332 -19.49 -0.88 9.65
CA PRO A 332 -20.01 0.44 9.97
C PRO A 332 -21.22 0.36 10.89
N LEU A 333 -21.28 1.20 11.92
CA LEU A 333 -22.43 1.30 12.80
C LEU A 333 -23.34 2.44 12.34
N ASP A 334 -24.54 2.09 11.88
CA ASP A 334 -25.59 3.08 11.62
C ASP A 334 -26.02 3.77 12.93
N LEU A 335 -26.23 5.09 12.87
CA LEU A 335 -26.73 5.88 14.01
C LEU A 335 -28.19 5.56 14.39
N ALA A 336 -28.92 4.83 13.54
CA ALA A 336 -30.26 4.33 13.81
C ALA A 336 -30.21 3.10 14.75
N PRO A 337 -31.26 2.83 15.56
CA PRO A 337 -31.25 1.69 16.46
C PRO A 337 -31.05 0.38 15.71
N ALA A 338 -30.02 -0.38 16.11
CA ALA A 338 -29.62 -1.62 15.47
C ALA A 338 -30.79 -2.62 15.44
N THR A 339 -31.30 -2.90 14.23
CA THR A 339 -32.17 -4.04 13.99
C THR A 339 -31.31 -5.31 13.86
N PRO A 340 -31.85 -6.53 14.07
CA PRO A 340 -31.10 -7.78 13.88
C PRO A 340 -30.47 -7.92 12.47
N LEU A 341 -31.07 -7.28 11.45
CA LEU A 341 -30.53 -7.18 10.08
C LEU A 341 -29.29 -6.26 9.96
N GLY A 342 -29.06 -5.39 10.94
CA GLY A 342 -27.88 -4.51 11.00
C GLY A 342 -26.60 -5.27 11.36
N LEU A 343 -26.70 -6.35 12.14
CA LEU A 343 -25.52 -7.13 12.58
C LEU A 343 -24.86 -7.89 11.42
N SER A 344 -25.62 -8.34 10.41
CA SER A 344 -25.07 -9.01 9.23
C SER A 344 -24.28 -8.09 8.30
N ARG A 345 -24.35 -6.77 8.51
CA ARG A 345 -23.54 -5.78 7.80
C ARG A 345 -22.48 -5.15 8.72
N LEU A 346 -22.21 -5.75 9.87
CA LEU A 346 -21.05 -5.40 10.67
C LEU A 346 -19.88 -6.27 10.25
N LEU A 347 -18.75 -5.61 10.08
CA LEU A 347 -17.44 -6.22 9.99
C LEU A 347 -16.68 -5.91 11.27
N ALA A 348 -15.70 -6.74 11.58
CA ALA A 348 -14.87 -6.56 12.74
C ALA A 348 -13.44 -7.01 12.50
N VAL A 349 -12.54 -6.44 13.28
CA VAL A 349 -11.17 -6.89 13.44
C VAL A 349 -10.80 -6.77 14.92
N HIS A 350 -9.94 -7.67 15.39
CA HIS A 350 -9.45 -7.62 16.76
C HIS A 350 -8.08 -6.96 16.77
N ALA A 351 -8.03 -5.71 17.25
CA ALA A 351 -6.85 -4.86 17.17
C ALA A 351 -6.06 -4.88 18.48
N ARG A 352 -4.74 -4.75 18.37
CA ARG A 352 -3.85 -4.61 19.52
C ARG A 352 -3.93 -3.19 20.10
N CYS A 353 -3.96 -3.08 21.43
CA CYS A 353 -3.88 -1.79 22.11
C CYS A 353 -2.42 -1.43 22.43
N VAL A 354 -2.05 -0.20 22.10
CA VAL A 354 -0.75 0.39 22.46
C VAL A 354 -1.01 1.62 23.32
N PHE A 355 -0.48 1.58 24.55
CA PHE A 355 -0.58 2.66 25.52
C PHE A 355 0.64 3.57 25.42
N THR A 356 0.43 4.89 25.39
CA THR A 356 1.49 5.89 25.24
C THR A 356 1.20 7.16 26.05
N ASP A 357 2.21 7.74 26.70
CA ASP A 357 2.09 9.01 27.43
C ASP A 357 2.29 10.26 26.56
N ARG A 358 2.52 10.11 25.25
CA ARG A 358 2.72 11.22 24.31
C ARG A 358 1.57 11.33 23.32
N LEU A 359 1.04 12.54 23.19
CA LEU A 359 0.10 12.98 22.14
C LEU A 359 0.78 12.99 20.77
#